data_AF-A0AAW0KTD8-F1
#
_entry.id   AF-A0AAW0KTD8-F1
#
_cell.length_a   1.000
_cell.length_b   1.000
_cell.length_c   1.000
_cell.angle_alpha   90.00
_cell.angle_beta   90.00
_cell.angle_gamma   90.00
#
_symmetry.space_group_name_H-M   'P 1'
#
loop_
_entity.id
_entity.type
_entity.pdbx_description
1 polymer ?
#
loop_
_entity_poly.entity_id
_entity_poly.type
_entity_poly.pdbx_seq_one_letter_code
_entity_poly.pdbx_strand_id
1 'polypeptide(L)'
;MEQIMGAIQDVALAMREGNSAFREGNLIFERSLASLLIPEQDVFHLLDEIGIDSRLRMRAYLYLIKNPDMLRAFIGYPVEERKELLFTMMSDP
;
A
#
# COMPACT_ATOMS: atom_id res chain seq x y z
N MET A 1 -11.98 -23.80 -37.34
CA MET A 1 -12.40 -24.10 -35.96
C MET A 1 -11.22 -24.41 -35.06
N GLU A 2 -10.30 -25.32 -35.45
CA GLU A 2 -9.10 -25.64 -34.63
C GLU A 2 -8.21 -24.42 -34.32
N GLN A 3 -7.94 -23.55 -35.30
CA GLN A 3 -7.13 -22.34 -35.07
C GLN A 3 -7.74 -21.37 -34.06
N ILE A 4 -9.07 -21.24 -34.05
CA ILE A 4 -9.79 -20.39 -33.09
C ILE A 4 -9.72 -21.00 -31.69
N MET A 5 -9.82 -22.33 -31.59
CA MET A 5 -9.71 -23.05 -30.32
C MET A 5 -8.31 -22.95 -29.73
N GLY A 6 -7.27 -23.02 -30.56
CA GLY A 6 -5.88 -22.79 -30.16
C GLY A 6 -5.65 -21.38 -29.63
N ALA A 7 -6.13 -20.36 -30.34
CA ALA A 7 -6.01 -18.97 -29.87
C ALA A 7 -6.71 -18.72 -28.53
N ILE A 8 -7.87 -19.34 -28.29
CA ILE A 8 -8.58 -19.24 -27.01
C ILE A 8 -7.79 -19.93 -25.88
N GLN A 9 -7.12 -21.05 -26.18
CA GLN A 9 -6.27 -21.74 -25.21
C GLN A 9 -5.02 -20.92 -24.84
N ASP A 10 -4.41 -20.26 -25.82
CA ASP A 10 -3.25 -19.38 -25.60
C ASP A 10 -3.62 -18.17 -24.73
N VAL A 11 -4.78 -17.54 -24.98
CA VAL A 11 -5.29 -16.45 -24.15
C VAL A 11 -5.56 -16.93 -22.72
N ALA A 12 -6.20 -18.09 -22.56
CA ALA A 12 -6.48 -18.65 -21.24
C ALA A 12 -5.20 -18.99 -20.46
N LEU A 13 -4.14 -19.41 -21.16
CA LEU A 13 -2.82 -19.64 -20.57
C LEU A 13 -2.20 -18.32 -20.10
N ALA A 14 -2.12 -17.33 -20.97
CA ALA A 14 -1.57 -16.01 -20.65
C ALA A 14 -2.29 -15.33 -19.47
N MET A 15 -3.62 -15.47 -19.39
CA MET A 15 -4.39 -14.97 -18.25
C MET A 15 -4.08 -15.70 -16.95
N ARG A 16 -3.90 -17.03 -16.98
CA ARG A 16 -3.50 -17.80 -15.79
C ARG A 16 -2.11 -17.40 -15.30
N GLU A 17 -1.18 -17.24 -16.22
CA GLU A 17 0.18 -16.78 -15.92
C GLU A 17 0.18 -15.37 -15.34
N GLY A 18 -0.58 -14.45 -15.96
CA GLY A 18 -0.76 -13.10 -15.44
C GLY A 18 -1.35 -13.08 -14.03
N ASN A 19 -2.42 -13.85 -13.79
CA ASN A 19 -3.04 -13.96 -12.47
C ASN A 19 -2.08 -14.54 -11.41
N SER A 20 -1.24 -15.51 -11.81
CA SER A 20 -0.21 -16.07 -10.93
C SER A 20 0.83 -15.02 -10.56
N ALA A 21 1.33 -14.27 -11.55
CA ALA A 21 2.30 -13.19 -11.34
C ALA A 21 1.73 -12.08 -10.44
N PHE A 22 0.46 -11.71 -10.62
CA PHE A 22 -0.21 -10.76 -9.72
C PHE A 22 -0.30 -11.28 -8.29
N ARG A 23 -0.65 -12.56 -8.11
CA ARG A 23 -0.75 -13.17 -6.78
C ARG A 23 0.61 -13.20 -6.07
N GLU A 24 1.66 -13.55 -6.80
CA GLU A 24 3.03 -13.57 -6.28
C GLU A 24 3.51 -12.15 -5.95
N GLY A 25 3.22 -11.18 -6.81
CA GLY A 25 3.46 -9.75 -6.56
C GLY A 25 2.78 -9.26 -5.28
N ASN A 26 1.51 -9.62 -5.06
CA ASN A 26 0.80 -9.28 -3.83
C ASN A 26 1.44 -9.92 -2.58
N LEU A 27 1.86 -11.18 -2.65
CA LEU A 27 2.54 -11.84 -1.52
C LEU A 27 3.89 -11.19 -1.20
N ILE A 28 4.64 -10.76 -2.21
CA ILE A 28 5.88 -10.00 -2.03
C ILE A 28 5.58 -8.65 -1.37
N PHE A 29 4.56 -7.95 -1.84
CA PHE A 29 4.10 -6.69 -1.26
C PHE A 29 3.67 -6.87 0.21
N GLU A 30 2.82 -7.85 0.52
CA GLU A 30 2.38 -8.15 1.89
C GLU A 30 3.54 -8.53 2.83
N ARG A 31 4.51 -9.30 2.34
CA ARG A 31 5.75 -9.62 3.07
C ARG A 31 6.61 -8.39 3.29
N SER A 32 6.72 -7.52 2.29
CA SER A 32 7.45 -6.25 2.42
C SER A 32 6.79 -5.35 3.46
N LEU A 33 5.45 -5.32 3.52
CA LEU A 33 4.68 -4.65 4.57
C LEU A 33 4.96 -5.26 5.96
N ALA A 34 5.21 -6.58 6.03
CA ALA A 34 5.53 -7.28 7.29
C ALA A 34 6.94 -7.02 7.78
N SER A 35 7.85 -6.70 6.87
CA SER A 35 9.23 -6.35 7.16
C SER A 35 9.48 -4.84 7.13
N LEU A 36 8.45 -4.00 7.18
CA LEU A 36 8.61 -2.53 7.16
C LEU A 36 9.35 -2.06 8.40
N LEU A 37 10.67 -2.15 8.34
CA LEU A 37 11.59 -1.23 8.97
C LEU A 37 11.57 0.03 8.09
N ILE A 38 10.44 0.75 8.03
CA ILE A 38 10.48 2.12 7.50
C ILE A 38 11.33 2.90 8.51
N PRO A 39 12.50 3.44 8.12
CA PRO A 39 13.23 4.36 8.95
C PRO A 39 12.30 5.48 9.39
N GLU A 40 12.27 5.86 10.66
CA GLU A 40 11.27 6.83 11.13
C GLU A 40 11.33 8.15 10.33
N GLN A 41 12.52 8.52 9.87
CA GLN A 41 12.74 9.68 8.98
C GLN A 41 11.89 9.63 7.69
N ASP A 42 11.66 8.45 7.13
CA ASP A 42 10.85 8.28 5.92
C ASP A 42 9.36 8.49 6.22
N VAL A 43 8.89 8.18 7.44
CA VAL A 43 7.53 8.51 7.88
C VAL A 43 7.31 10.02 7.88
N PHE A 44 8.31 10.79 8.34
CA PHE A 44 8.23 12.25 8.30
C PHE A 44 8.16 12.80 6.87
N HIS A 45 8.98 12.25 5.95
CA HIS A 45 8.96 12.65 4.54
C HIS A 45 7.63 12.33 3.86
N LEU A 46 7.05 11.15 4.12
CA LEU A 46 5.73 10.78 3.61
C LEU A 46 4.63 11.76 4.03
N LEU A 47 4.66 12.22 5.29
CA LEU A 47 3.70 13.20 5.79
C LEU A 47 3.88 14.58 5.13
N ASP A 48 5.10 14.97 4.78
CA ASP A 48 5.38 16.20 4.04
C ASP A 48 4.91 16.10 2.59
N GLU A 49 5.16 14.96 1.94
CA GLU A 49 4.80 14.69 0.54
C GLU A 49 3.27 14.74 0.31
N ILE A 50 2.49 14.15 1.23
CA ILE A 50 1.01 14.23 1.15
C ILE A 50 0.45 15.56 1.67
N GLY A 51 1.31 16.52 2.02
CA GLY A 51 0.93 17.87 2.40
C GLY A 51 0.23 17.96 3.76
N ILE A 52 0.67 17.20 4.77
CA ILE A 52 0.23 17.42 6.16
C ILE A 52 0.81 18.73 6.67
N ASP A 53 -0.08 19.58 7.21
CA ASP A 53 0.28 20.85 7.82
C ASP A 53 1.37 20.66 8.89
N SER A 54 2.42 21.49 8.84
CA SER A 54 3.54 21.47 9.79
C SER A 54 3.11 21.42 11.26
N ARG A 55 2.01 22.08 11.65
CA ARG A 55 1.48 22.12 13.01
C ARG A 55 0.91 20.77 13.45
N LEU A 56 0.42 19.97 12.50
CA LEU A 56 -0.16 18.64 12.74
C LEU A 56 0.83 17.51 12.47
N ARG A 57 1.86 17.76 11.66
CA ARG A 57 2.83 16.76 11.19
C ARG A 57 3.55 16.04 12.33
N MET A 58 4.00 16.76 13.35
CA MET A 58 4.63 16.13 14.52
C MET A 58 3.66 15.19 15.26
N ARG A 59 2.39 15.58 15.39
CA ARG A 59 1.37 14.74 16.04
C ARG A 59 1.05 13.50 15.20
N ALA A 60 0.89 13.67 13.88
CA ALA A 60 0.68 12.57 12.94
C ALA A 60 1.85 11.58 12.95
N TYR A 61 3.08 12.08 12.92
CA TYR A 61 4.30 11.29 13.03
C TYR A 61 4.29 10.45 14.32
N LEU A 62 4.08 11.09 15.47
CA LEU A 62 4.05 10.39 16.75
C LEU A 62 2.93 9.36 16.83
N TYR A 63 1.76 9.65 16.24
CA TYR A 63 0.66 8.69 16.16
C TYR A 63 1.06 7.44 15.37
N LEU A 64 1.62 7.60 14.17
CA LEU A 64 1.97 6.47 13.31
C LEU A 64 3.10 5.63 13.89
N ILE A 65 4.15 6.25 14.43
CA ILE A 65 5.28 5.52 15.04
C ILE A 65 4.83 4.73 16.29
N LYS A 66 3.89 5.27 17.07
CA LYS A 66 3.34 4.59 18.25
C LYS A 66 2.33 3.49 17.91
N ASN A 67 1.77 3.49 16.70
CA ASN A 67 0.74 2.55 16.26
C ASN A 67 1.20 1.86 14.96
N PRO A 68 2.07 0.83 15.03
CA PRO A 68 2.63 0.17 13.85
C PRO A 68 1.59 -0.38 12.87
N ASP A 69 0.46 -0.88 13.38
CA ASP A 69 -0.63 -1.37 12.53
C ASP A 69 -1.30 -0.25 11.72
N MET A 70 -1.44 0.93 12.33
CA MET A 70 -1.96 2.12 11.65
C MET A 70 -0.97 2.67 10.64
N LEU A 71 0.34 2.67 10.97
CA LEU A 71 1.39 3.01 10.01
C LEU A 71 1.35 2.08 8.79
N ARG A 72 1.20 0.78 9.01
CA ARG A 72 1.10 -0.20 7.92
C ARG A 72 -0.15 0.03 7.06
N ALA A 73 -1.31 0.26 7.70
CA ALA A 73 -2.54 0.56 6.98
C ALA A 73 -2.42 1.86 6.17
N PHE A 74 -1.80 2.91 6.75
CA PHE A 74 -1.52 4.17 6.09
C PHE A 74 -0.61 4.00 4.86
N ILE A 75 0.48 3.25 4.97
CA ILE A 75 1.41 2.98 3.83
C ILE A 75 0.72 2.14 2.75
N GLY A 76 -0.15 1.21 3.13
CA GLY A 76 -0.86 0.35 2.19
C GLY A 76 -1.97 1.04 1.40
N TYR A 77 -2.40 2.24 1.80
CA TYR A 77 -3.54 2.95 1.20
C TYR A 77 -3.14 3.81 -0.02
N PRO A 78 -4.05 4.14 -0.95
CA PRO A 78 -3.77 5.05 -2.06
C PRO A 78 -3.24 6.41 -1.59
N VAL A 79 -2.17 6.91 -2.23
CA VAL A 79 -1.41 8.10 -1.79
C VAL A 79 -2.32 9.33 -1.69
N GLU A 80 -3.22 9.48 -2.66
CA GLU A 80 -4.14 10.61 -2.80
C GLU A 80 -5.14 10.68 -1.65
N GLU A 81 -5.47 9.53 -1.04
CA GLU A 81 -6.47 9.41 0.02
C GLU A 81 -5.86 9.29 1.42
N ARG A 82 -4.54 9.08 1.52
CA ARG A 82 -3.82 8.90 2.80
C ARG A 82 -4.01 10.04 3.80
N LYS A 83 -4.18 11.27 3.32
CA LYS A 83 -4.40 12.43 4.19
C LYS A 83 -5.73 12.35 4.94
N GLU A 84 -6.79 11.98 4.23
CA GLU A 84 -8.12 11.79 4.82
C GLU A 84 -8.16 10.56 5.74
N LEU A 85 -7.54 9.47 5.31
CA LEU A 85 -7.36 8.27 6.14
C LEU A 85 -6.66 8.59 7.47
N LEU A 86 -5.54 9.32 7.41
CA LEU A 86 -4.77 9.68 8.59
C LEU A 86 -5.59 10.52 9.58
N PHE A 87 -6.39 11.46 9.09
CA PHE A 87 -7.28 12.24 9.95
C PHE A 87 -8.37 11.38 10.58
N THR A 88 -8.91 10.41 9.84
CA THR A 88 -9.88 9.45 10.36
C THR A 88 -9.27 8.60 11.48
N MET A 89 -8.10 8.01 11.24
CA MET A 89 -7.34 7.22 12.21
C MET A 89 -7.02 7.99 13.49
N MET A 90 -6.63 9.26 13.38
CA MET A 90 -6.26 10.11 14.52
C MET A 90 -7.47 10.65 15.30
N SER A 91 -8.67 10.52 14.75
CA SER A 91 -9.92 10.99 15.36
C SER A 91 -10.67 9.89 16.10
N ASP A 92 -10.36 8.62 15.81
CA ASP A 92 -10.90 7.47 16.54
C ASP A 92 -10.08 7.24 17.84
N PRO A 93 -10.74 7.15 19.02
CA PRO A 93 -10.07 7.05 20.33
C PRO A 93 -9.35 5.73 20.60
#